data_AF-A0A1I3ZRZ6-F1
#
_entry.id   AF-A0A1I3ZRZ6-F1
#
_cell.length_a   1.000
_cell.length_b   1.000
_cell.length_c   1.000
_cell.angle_alpha   90.00
_cell.angle_beta   90.00
_cell.angle_gamma   90.00
#
_symmetry.space_group_name_H-M   'P 1'
#
loop_
_entity.id
_entity.type
_entity.pdbx_description
1 polymer ?
#
loop_
_entity_poly.entity_id
_entity_poly.type
_entity_poly.pdbx_seq_one_letter_code
_entity_poly.pdbx_strand_id
1 'polypeptide(L)'
;MPSGPETTAEAETGGAAADRPDEPQHRRTPAPSGVPARAAGEAPAPAAGEAGARPAPRFPVRLARSARREAWRTAAAAVSGVALAAAFPPYGLWPLSVAAVAVLALLTRGRTAGQGAWLGLAMGLPFFLVLLKWLHVIGWDAVFGLSLVESLFFVPMGAGLAATSRLPLWPLWGACLWVAEEWARDRIPFGGFPWGRLAFAVTDSPFLPPAALGGAPLVTFAVALTGTLLAAAAVSAGAAAAGRRRGAAGTAEEDGAGARTARPALAAAGAVALAAAVTAAGQAVPVRTAAADTVRIAVVQGNVQQPGMDFLGRPMMILNNHVEATLKLAEDVEAGREERPDLVIWPENASDLDPHRYPQAYDAIDRAAKAVGVPVLVGALVDHPEREGYVENQGIVWDPEAGPGASYTKQHPVPFGEYVPYRDQLSKVITRLQRVPRDFWPGQSTGVMDVGPARLGDVICFEVAYDEIVRDTVNDGARALVIQTNNATYGNTGQPEQQLVMSRLRAVEHGRAVVTAATSGISAIVAPDGTIGQRTEEFTQDVVTADLPLRDETTLADRIGPVPEWVLAMVGVLSCAAAFATGRRGRAHGVNGTDEKRRQQ
;
A
#
# COMPACT_ATOMS: atom_id res chain seq x y z
N MET A 1 3.95 -18.10 -58.97
CA MET A 1 3.41 -18.76 -60.16
C MET A 1 4.37 -19.86 -60.57
N PRO A 2 3.94 -21.08 -60.95
CA PRO A 2 2.56 -21.57 -61.17
C PRO A 2 1.96 -22.19 -59.87
N SER A 3 0.68 -22.11 -59.50
CA SER A 3 -0.63 -22.50 -60.09
C SER A 3 -1.10 -23.93 -59.66
N GLY A 4 -2.39 -24.08 -59.28
CA GLY A 4 -3.05 -25.34 -58.86
C GLY A 4 -3.43 -26.28 -60.04
N PRO A 5 -4.50 -27.14 -59.96
CA PRO A 5 -5.72 -27.05 -59.11
C PRO A 5 -6.31 -28.41 -58.60
N GLU A 6 -7.60 -28.42 -58.20
CA GLU A 6 -8.63 -29.51 -58.30
C GLU A 6 -8.57 -30.77 -57.37
N THR A 7 -9.60 -31.03 -56.51
CA THR A 7 -10.80 -31.94 -56.62
C THR A 7 -10.48 -33.46 -56.72
N THR A 8 -11.21 -34.46 -56.18
CA THR A 8 -12.59 -34.59 -55.59
C THR A 8 -12.77 -35.95 -54.88
N ALA A 9 -13.75 -36.05 -53.96
CA ALA A 9 -14.59 -37.24 -53.65
C ALA A 9 -13.91 -38.50 -53.01
N GLU A 10 -14.61 -39.43 -52.35
CA GLU A 10 -16.06 -39.66 -52.21
C GLU A 10 -16.58 -39.48 -50.74
N ALA A 11 -17.62 -40.23 -50.30
CA ALA A 11 -18.32 -40.04 -49.01
C ALA A 11 -19.15 -41.29 -48.61
N GLU A 12 -19.54 -41.44 -47.33
CA GLU A 12 -20.62 -42.35 -46.91
C GLU A 12 -21.44 -41.88 -45.68
N THR A 13 -22.77 -41.75 -45.85
CA THR A 13 -23.93 -41.91 -44.91
C THR A 13 -23.93 -41.34 -43.47
N GLY A 14 -25.03 -40.78 -42.89
CA GLY A 14 -26.37 -40.41 -43.41
C GLY A 14 -27.47 -40.30 -42.31
N GLY A 15 -28.28 -39.22 -42.30
CA GLY A 15 -29.56 -39.03 -41.51
C GLY A 15 -29.43 -38.70 -40.00
N ALA A 16 -29.95 -37.63 -39.37
CA ALA A 16 -31.11 -36.73 -39.57
C ALA A 16 -32.50 -37.39 -39.37
N ALA A 17 -33.51 -36.83 -38.67
CA ALA A 17 -33.65 -35.62 -37.84
C ALA A 17 -34.85 -35.78 -36.84
N ALA A 18 -35.18 -34.77 -36.04
CA ALA A 18 -36.20 -34.83 -34.97
C ALA A 18 -37.56 -34.18 -35.34
N ASP A 19 -38.65 -34.57 -34.64
CA ASP A 19 -39.78 -33.66 -34.33
C ASP A 19 -40.62 -34.12 -33.10
N ARG A 20 -41.50 -33.23 -32.60
CA ARG A 20 -42.55 -33.42 -31.55
C ARG A 20 -43.96 -33.32 -32.22
N PRO A 21 -45.15 -33.20 -31.54
CA PRO A 21 -45.52 -33.20 -30.10
C PRO A 21 -46.80 -34.04 -29.72
N ASP A 22 -47.34 -33.75 -28.53
CA ASP A 22 -48.74 -33.90 -28.04
C ASP A 22 -49.23 -35.11 -27.19
N GLU A 23 -50.01 -34.75 -26.16
CA GLU A 23 -50.84 -35.53 -25.19
C GLU A 23 -52.27 -35.79 -25.78
N PRO A 24 -53.21 -36.61 -25.22
CA PRO A 24 -53.57 -36.70 -23.77
C PRO A 24 -54.25 -37.99 -23.18
N GLN A 25 -54.31 -38.03 -21.84
CA GLN A 25 -55.38 -38.50 -20.90
C GLN A 25 -56.23 -39.81 -21.02
N HIS A 26 -56.34 -40.49 -19.85
CA HIS A 26 -57.54 -41.11 -19.21
C HIS A 26 -58.14 -42.49 -19.64
N ARG A 27 -58.09 -43.52 -18.75
CA ARG A 27 -59.25 -44.14 -17.99
C ARG A 27 -58.97 -45.50 -17.26
N ARG A 28 -59.33 -45.53 -15.95
CA ARG A 28 -60.21 -46.48 -15.20
C ARG A 28 -60.03 -48.04 -15.19
N THR A 29 -59.69 -48.58 -13.99
CA THR A 29 -60.33 -49.70 -13.19
C THR A 29 -60.76 -51.04 -13.83
N PRO A 30 -60.59 -52.20 -13.13
CA PRO A 30 -61.62 -52.65 -12.15
C PRO A 30 -61.13 -53.40 -10.88
N ALA A 31 -62.07 -53.61 -9.94
CA ALA A 31 -62.03 -54.55 -8.80
C ALA A 31 -62.90 -55.81 -9.14
N PRO A 32 -63.37 -56.74 -8.25
CA PRO A 32 -63.26 -56.85 -6.78
C PRO A 32 -63.04 -58.29 -6.22
N SER A 33 -63.01 -58.47 -4.87
CA SER A 33 -63.77 -59.49 -4.07
C SER A 33 -63.14 -59.79 -2.69
N GLY A 34 -63.96 -60.12 -1.67
CA GLY A 34 -63.52 -60.65 -0.36
C GLY A 34 -64.10 -59.95 0.89
N VAL A 35 -64.97 -60.66 1.65
CA VAL A 35 -65.79 -60.23 2.81
C VAL A 35 -66.07 -61.50 3.67
N PRO A 36 -66.42 -61.55 4.99
CA PRO A 36 -66.44 -60.56 6.09
C PRO A 36 -65.76 -60.96 7.45
N ALA A 37 -65.65 -59.97 8.36
CA ALA A 37 -65.88 -59.97 9.83
C ALA A 37 -65.39 -61.08 10.80
N ARG A 38 -64.77 -60.64 11.92
CA ARG A 38 -65.28 -60.93 13.28
C ARG A 38 -64.92 -59.85 14.31
N ALA A 39 -65.76 -59.77 15.34
CA ALA A 39 -66.05 -58.60 16.18
C ALA A 39 -65.09 -58.30 17.35
N ALA A 40 -65.24 -57.04 17.83
CA ALA A 40 -65.20 -56.60 19.23
C ALA A 40 -63.88 -56.61 20.03
N GLY A 41 -63.40 -55.40 20.33
CA GLY A 41 -62.53 -55.07 21.45
C GLY A 41 -62.62 -53.55 21.69
N GLU A 42 -63.09 -53.13 22.87
CA GLU A 42 -63.26 -51.71 23.21
C GLU A 42 -61.92 -50.98 23.39
N ALA A 43 -61.94 -49.67 23.16
CA ALA A 43 -60.77 -48.81 23.15
C ALA A 43 -60.32 -48.37 24.55
N PRO A 44 -59.08 -47.87 24.67
CA PRO A 44 -58.83 -46.66 25.44
C PRO A 44 -58.41 -45.47 24.54
N ALA A 45 -58.69 -44.27 25.05
CA ALA A 45 -58.57 -42.96 24.42
C ALA A 45 -57.27 -42.66 23.63
N PRO A 46 -57.34 -41.80 22.58
CA PRO A 46 -56.13 -41.28 21.93
C PRO A 46 -55.35 -40.37 22.89
N ALA A 47 -54.03 -40.58 22.96
CA ALA A 47 -53.14 -39.74 23.75
C ALA A 47 -53.19 -38.27 23.30
N ALA A 48 -53.14 -37.34 24.26
CA ALA A 48 -53.07 -35.91 23.98
C ALA A 48 -51.85 -35.60 23.12
N GLY A 49 -52.06 -34.89 22.00
CA GLY A 49 -51.03 -34.66 21.00
C GLY A 49 -49.83 -33.89 21.55
N GLU A 50 -48.63 -34.37 21.24
CA GLU A 50 -47.39 -33.64 21.47
C GLU A 50 -47.46 -32.28 20.76
N ALA A 51 -47.38 -31.19 21.52
CA ALA A 51 -47.26 -29.85 20.96
C ALA A 51 -45.94 -29.75 20.18
N GLY A 52 -46.04 -29.80 18.85
CA GLY A 52 -44.91 -30.04 17.95
C GLY A 52 -43.70 -29.15 18.21
N ALA A 53 -42.66 -29.74 18.80
CA ALA A 53 -41.34 -29.12 18.91
C ALA A 53 -40.82 -28.86 17.48
N ARG A 54 -40.87 -27.59 17.04
CA ARG A 54 -40.36 -27.19 15.72
C ARG A 54 -38.94 -27.74 15.54
N PRO A 55 -38.67 -28.58 14.53
CA PRO A 55 -37.38 -29.25 14.42
C PRO A 55 -36.27 -28.20 14.32
N ALA A 56 -35.30 -28.30 15.23
CA ALA A 56 -34.15 -27.42 15.26
C ALA A 56 -33.49 -27.39 13.87
N PRO A 57 -33.27 -26.22 13.24
CA PRO A 57 -32.79 -26.16 11.87
C PRO A 57 -31.44 -26.87 11.77
N ARG A 58 -31.35 -27.82 10.83
CA ARG A 58 -30.16 -28.65 10.58
C ARG A 58 -28.91 -27.76 10.43
N PHE A 59 -27.76 -28.26 10.88
CA PHE A 59 -26.48 -27.55 10.89
C PHE A 59 -26.18 -26.72 9.60
N PRO A 60 -26.32 -27.24 8.36
CA PRO A 60 -26.11 -26.44 7.14
C PRO A 60 -27.05 -25.24 6.98
N VAL A 61 -28.31 -25.34 7.45
CA VAL A 61 -29.28 -24.22 7.39
C VAL A 61 -28.92 -23.11 8.37
N ARG A 62 -28.36 -23.47 9.54
CA ARG A 62 -27.80 -22.49 10.49
C ARG A 62 -26.56 -21.82 9.92
N LEU A 63 -25.66 -22.60 9.28
CA LEU A 63 -24.46 -22.08 8.64
C LEU A 63 -24.81 -21.10 7.50
N ALA A 64 -25.72 -21.47 6.60
CA ALA A 64 -26.17 -20.62 5.50
C ALA A 64 -26.85 -19.32 5.97
N ARG A 65 -27.67 -19.38 7.04
CA ARG A 65 -28.26 -18.17 7.65
C ARG A 65 -27.21 -17.30 8.34
N SER A 66 -26.22 -17.88 9.00
CA SER A 66 -25.10 -17.14 9.58
C SER A 66 -24.24 -16.48 8.50
N ALA A 67 -23.93 -17.21 7.42
CA ALA A 67 -23.17 -16.69 6.28
C ALA A 67 -23.89 -15.50 5.64
N ARG A 68 -25.19 -15.62 5.32
CA ARG A 68 -25.99 -14.48 4.82
C ARG A 68 -26.05 -13.29 5.78
N ARG A 69 -26.07 -13.53 7.10
CA ARG A 69 -26.10 -12.48 8.13
C ARG A 69 -24.75 -11.75 8.30
N GLU A 70 -23.64 -12.39 7.99
CA GLU A 70 -22.30 -11.80 8.07
C GLU A 70 -21.77 -11.35 6.69
N ALA A 71 -22.42 -11.75 5.59
CA ALA A 71 -22.07 -11.37 4.22
C ALA A 71 -22.00 -9.84 4.02
N TRP A 72 -22.93 -9.08 4.59
CA TRP A 72 -22.91 -7.61 4.49
C TRP A 72 -21.68 -7.00 5.19
N ARG A 73 -21.15 -7.62 6.26
CA ARG A 73 -19.92 -7.15 6.92
C ARG A 73 -18.70 -7.42 6.05
N THR A 74 -18.66 -8.58 5.40
CA THR A 74 -17.60 -8.93 4.44
C THR A 74 -17.64 -7.97 3.25
N ALA A 75 -18.83 -7.67 2.70
CA ALA A 75 -19.01 -6.70 1.63
C ALA A 75 -18.62 -5.27 2.08
N ALA A 76 -19.00 -4.85 3.28
CA ALA A 76 -18.63 -3.54 3.82
C ALA A 76 -17.11 -3.42 4.05
N ALA A 77 -16.45 -4.48 4.53
CA ALA A 77 -14.99 -4.52 4.63
C ALA A 77 -14.32 -4.44 3.24
N ALA A 78 -14.84 -5.16 2.25
CA ALA A 78 -14.32 -5.13 0.89
C ALA A 78 -14.47 -3.75 0.22
N VAL A 79 -15.65 -3.12 0.34
CA VAL A 79 -15.89 -1.74 -0.11
C VAL A 79 -14.99 -0.76 0.63
N SER A 80 -14.74 -0.97 1.93
CA SER A 80 -13.79 -0.19 2.72
C SER A 80 -12.34 -0.33 2.23
N GLY A 81 -11.96 -1.50 1.70
CA GLY A 81 -10.65 -1.73 1.08
C GLY A 81 -10.49 -0.97 -0.24
N VAL A 82 -11.50 -1.03 -1.10
CA VAL A 82 -11.53 -0.25 -2.35
C VAL A 82 -11.54 1.26 -2.06
N ALA A 83 -12.28 1.70 -1.04
CA ALA A 83 -12.27 3.09 -0.60
C ALA A 83 -10.90 3.54 -0.07
N LEU A 84 -10.19 2.67 0.68
CA LEU A 84 -8.81 2.94 1.10
C LEU A 84 -7.88 3.08 -0.10
N ALA A 85 -8.00 2.22 -1.13
CA ALA A 85 -7.19 2.34 -2.34
C ALA A 85 -7.43 3.67 -3.08
N ALA A 86 -8.67 4.15 -3.10
CA ALA A 86 -9.02 5.46 -3.67
C ALA A 86 -8.51 6.67 -2.86
N ALA A 87 -7.92 6.47 -1.67
CA ALA A 87 -7.20 7.52 -0.96
C ALA A 87 -5.80 7.78 -1.53
N PHE A 88 -5.21 6.81 -2.26
CA PHE A 88 -3.90 6.93 -2.89
C PHE A 88 -3.99 7.55 -4.29
N PRO A 89 -2.87 8.06 -4.85
CA PRO A 89 -2.80 8.42 -6.26
C PRO A 89 -3.14 7.23 -7.19
N PRO A 90 -3.76 7.47 -8.35
CA PRO A 90 -4.05 8.79 -8.94
C PRO A 90 -5.32 9.48 -8.40
N TYR A 91 -6.05 8.86 -7.46
CA TYR A 91 -7.36 9.37 -7.00
C TYR A 91 -7.26 10.41 -5.88
N GLY A 92 -6.32 10.24 -4.94
CA GLY A 92 -5.98 11.23 -3.90
C GLY A 92 -7.12 11.58 -2.92
N LEU A 93 -8.15 10.74 -2.79
CA LEU A 93 -9.32 11.02 -1.93
C LEU A 93 -9.01 10.72 -0.45
N TRP A 94 -8.03 11.44 0.11
CA TRP A 94 -7.48 11.18 1.44
C TRP A 94 -8.51 10.95 2.58
N PRO A 95 -9.71 11.58 2.63
CA PRO A 95 -10.67 11.32 3.71
C PRO A 95 -11.18 9.87 3.73
N LEU A 96 -11.07 9.14 2.61
CA LEU A 96 -11.45 7.73 2.54
C LEU A 96 -10.52 6.83 3.36
N SER A 97 -9.27 7.23 3.63
CA SER A 97 -8.37 6.46 4.51
C SER A 97 -8.89 6.46 5.95
N VAL A 98 -9.22 7.65 6.48
CA VAL A 98 -9.85 7.85 7.79
C VAL A 98 -11.19 7.10 7.89
N ALA A 99 -12.02 7.19 6.83
CA ALA A 99 -13.29 6.48 6.77
C ALA A 99 -13.11 4.95 6.76
N ALA A 100 -12.12 4.44 6.03
CA ALA A 100 -11.86 3.01 5.93
C ALA A 100 -11.36 2.42 7.26
N VAL A 101 -10.47 3.12 7.96
CA VAL A 101 -10.06 2.76 9.33
C VAL A 101 -11.28 2.73 10.27
N ALA A 102 -12.15 3.74 10.20
CA ALA A 102 -13.36 3.81 11.02
C ALA A 102 -14.30 2.63 10.75
N VAL A 103 -14.52 2.27 9.48
CA VAL A 103 -15.37 1.15 9.08
C VAL A 103 -14.81 -0.18 9.57
N LEU A 104 -13.52 -0.47 9.39
CA LEU A 104 -12.91 -1.71 9.90
C LEU A 104 -13.01 -1.82 11.42
N ALA A 105 -12.76 -0.72 12.14
CA ALA A 105 -12.88 -0.66 13.59
C ALA A 105 -14.33 -0.90 14.08
N LEU A 106 -15.34 -0.40 13.36
CA LEU A 106 -16.75 -0.67 13.63
C LEU A 106 -17.14 -2.13 13.35
N LEU A 107 -16.66 -2.70 12.24
CA LEU A 107 -16.99 -4.07 11.80
C LEU A 107 -16.37 -5.13 12.73
N THR A 108 -15.14 -4.90 13.21
CA THR A 108 -14.41 -5.79 14.13
C THR A 108 -14.90 -5.68 15.59
N ARG A 109 -15.64 -4.62 15.96
CA ARG A 109 -16.11 -4.41 17.33
C ARG A 109 -17.01 -5.55 17.84
N GLY A 110 -16.63 -6.10 19.00
CA GLY A 110 -17.35 -7.20 19.65
C GLY A 110 -17.37 -8.51 18.84
N ARG A 111 -16.48 -8.67 17.86
CA ARG A 111 -16.26 -9.93 17.12
C ARG A 111 -15.30 -10.87 17.87
N THR A 112 -15.22 -12.14 17.46
CA THR A 112 -14.10 -13.00 17.85
C THR A 112 -12.83 -12.64 17.06
N ALA A 113 -11.64 -13.03 17.55
CA ALA A 113 -10.39 -12.79 16.83
C ALA A 113 -10.40 -13.38 15.40
N GLY A 114 -10.91 -14.60 15.22
CA GLY A 114 -11.05 -15.22 13.89
C GLY A 114 -12.03 -14.49 12.96
N GLN A 115 -13.12 -13.91 13.49
CA GLN A 115 -14.00 -13.04 12.71
C GLN A 115 -13.32 -11.71 12.35
N GLY A 116 -12.51 -11.17 13.26
CA GLY A 116 -11.69 -9.99 13.00
C GLY A 116 -10.67 -10.22 11.90
N ALA A 117 -9.94 -11.34 11.96
CA ALA A 117 -9.01 -11.80 10.93
C ALA A 117 -9.66 -11.88 9.54
N TRP A 118 -10.85 -12.49 9.45
CA TRP A 118 -11.59 -12.54 8.18
C TRP A 118 -11.98 -11.15 7.66
N LEU A 119 -12.42 -10.25 8.53
CA LEU A 119 -12.78 -8.88 8.14
C LEU A 119 -11.55 -8.05 7.73
N GLY A 120 -10.39 -8.29 8.35
CA GLY A 120 -9.10 -7.75 7.95
C GLY A 120 -8.75 -8.18 6.53
N LEU A 121 -8.71 -9.50 6.27
CA LEU A 121 -8.44 -10.05 4.93
C LEU A 121 -9.44 -9.53 3.88
N ALA A 122 -10.73 -9.49 4.23
CA ALA A 122 -11.79 -9.01 3.35
C ALA A 122 -11.63 -7.52 2.97
N MET A 123 -10.93 -6.72 3.79
CA MET A 123 -10.55 -5.34 3.46
C MET A 123 -9.20 -5.28 2.72
N GLY A 124 -8.17 -5.96 3.22
CA GLY A 124 -6.81 -5.91 2.69
C GLY A 124 -6.70 -6.42 1.26
N LEU A 125 -7.40 -7.51 0.92
CA LEU A 125 -7.31 -8.11 -0.42
C LEU A 125 -7.79 -7.15 -1.53
N PRO A 126 -9.02 -6.60 -1.51
CA PRO A 126 -9.44 -5.63 -2.51
C PRO A 126 -8.70 -4.28 -2.42
N PHE A 127 -8.15 -3.92 -1.25
CA PHE A 127 -7.27 -2.75 -1.12
C PHE A 127 -6.01 -2.93 -1.97
N PHE A 128 -5.21 -3.98 -1.72
CA PHE A 128 -3.97 -4.19 -2.46
C PHE A 128 -4.20 -4.54 -3.94
N LEU A 129 -5.27 -5.26 -4.29
CA LEU A 129 -5.59 -5.54 -5.70
C LEU A 129 -5.88 -4.29 -6.53
N VAL A 130 -6.41 -3.23 -5.92
CA VAL A 130 -6.63 -1.94 -6.60
C VAL A 130 -5.35 -1.10 -6.54
N LEU A 131 -4.70 -1.00 -5.38
CA LEU A 131 -3.49 -0.21 -5.18
C LEU A 131 -2.34 -0.67 -6.08
N LEU A 132 -2.11 -1.99 -6.16
CA LEU A 132 -0.99 -2.64 -6.84
C LEU A 132 -1.35 -3.11 -8.25
N LYS A 133 -2.49 -2.67 -8.80
CA LYS A 133 -2.94 -2.98 -10.17
C LYS A 133 -1.88 -2.63 -11.21
N TRP A 134 -1.04 -1.62 -10.96
CA TRP A 134 0.06 -1.22 -11.86
C TRP A 134 1.04 -2.36 -12.18
N LEU A 135 1.21 -3.36 -11.30
CA LEU A 135 2.03 -4.55 -11.56
C LEU A 135 1.51 -5.44 -12.70
N HIS A 136 0.32 -5.18 -13.27
CA HIS A 136 -0.20 -5.95 -14.40
C HIS A 136 0.69 -5.88 -15.66
N VAL A 137 1.57 -4.87 -15.76
CA VAL A 137 2.59 -4.77 -16.83
C VAL A 137 3.63 -5.90 -16.74
N ILE A 138 3.95 -6.36 -15.53
CA ILE A 138 4.77 -7.56 -15.29
C ILE A 138 3.90 -8.82 -15.45
N GLY A 139 2.69 -8.79 -14.90
CA GLY A 139 1.65 -9.80 -15.10
C GLY A 139 0.62 -9.84 -13.98
N TRP A 140 -0.59 -10.31 -14.30
CA TRP A 140 -1.69 -10.46 -13.33
C TRP A 140 -1.38 -11.43 -12.19
N ASP A 141 -0.53 -12.43 -12.42
CA ASP A 141 -0.02 -13.33 -11.39
C ASP A 141 0.81 -12.60 -10.32
N ALA A 142 1.60 -11.59 -10.71
CA ALA A 142 2.33 -10.73 -9.78
C ALA A 142 1.36 -9.84 -8.98
N VAL A 143 0.36 -9.24 -9.65
CA VAL A 143 -0.71 -8.47 -8.98
C VAL A 143 -1.42 -9.33 -7.93
N PHE A 144 -1.91 -10.51 -8.29
CA PHE A 144 -2.63 -11.40 -7.38
C PHE A 144 -1.71 -11.96 -6.27
N GLY A 145 -0.49 -12.35 -6.60
CA GLY A 145 0.47 -12.91 -5.66
C GLY A 145 0.89 -11.92 -4.58
N LEU A 146 1.36 -10.74 -4.97
CA LEU A 146 1.78 -9.72 -4.00
C LEU A 146 0.57 -9.17 -3.22
N SER A 147 -0.55 -8.87 -3.89
CA SER A 147 -1.75 -8.40 -3.18
C SER A 147 -2.28 -9.40 -2.16
N LEU A 148 -2.14 -10.71 -2.43
CA LEU A 148 -2.47 -11.74 -1.45
C LEU A 148 -1.51 -11.68 -0.25
N VAL A 149 -0.20 -11.69 -0.48
CA VAL A 149 0.83 -11.61 0.59
C VAL A 149 0.62 -10.37 1.47
N GLU A 150 0.49 -9.19 0.86
CA GLU A 150 0.25 -7.93 1.57
C GLU A 150 -1.06 -7.98 2.37
N SER A 151 -2.13 -8.55 1.80
CA SER A 151 -3.41 -8.71 2.51
C SER A 151 -3.36 -9.66 3.71
N LEU A 152 -2.34 -10.51 3.83
CA LEU A 152 -2.18 -11.39 5.00
C LEU A 152 -1.77 -10.61 6.26
N PHE A 153 -1.13 -9.44 6.14
CA PHE A 153 -0.82 -8.58 7.31
C PHE A 153 -2.08 -7.97 7.93
N PHE A 154 -3.14 -7.79 7.14
CA PHE A 154 -4.44 -7.35 7.65
C PHE A 154 -5.14 -8.44 8.49
N VAL A 155 -4.73 -9.71 8.40
CA VAL A 155 -5.28 -10.82 9.21
C VAL A 155 -4.97 -10.66 10.71
N PRO A 156 -3.71 -10.56 11.17
CA PRO A 156 -3.41 -10.29 12.57
C PRO A 156 -3.91 -8.91 13.00
N MET A 157 -3.87 -7.88 12.14
CA MET A 157 -4.44 -6.56 12.47
C MET A 157 -5.94 -6.65 12.78
N GLY A 158 -6.75 -7.26 11.90
CA GLY A 158 -8.19 -7.43 12.11
C GLY A 158 -8.52 -8.27 13.34
N ALA A 159 -7.73 -9.32 13.61
CA ALA A 159 -7.84 -10.12 14.84
C ALA A 159 -7.52 -9.29 16.09
N GLY A 160 -6.48 -8.45 16.03
CA GLY A 160 -6.07 -7.52 17.07
C GLY A 160 -7.16 -6.50 17.37
N LEU A 161 -7.69 -5.80 16.35
CA LEU A 161 -8.80 -4.86 16.49
C LEU A 161 -10.03 -5.51 17.15
N ALA A 162 -10.38 -6.74 16.73
CA ALA A 162 -11.47 -7.48 17.35
C ALA A 162 -11.19 -7.84 18.83
N ALA A 163 -9.94 -8.12 19.20
CA ALA A 163 -9.52 -8.39 20.58
C ALA A 163 -9.55 -7.11 21.43
N THR A 164 -8.84 -6.07 21.02
CA THR A 164 -8.61 -4.80 21.75
C THR A 164 -9.85 -3.91 21.81
N SER A 165 -10.84 -4.11 20.92
CA SER A 165 -12.15 -3.41 21.00
C SER A 165 -12.89 -3.57 22.34
N ARG A 166 -12.48 -4.54 23.18
CA ARG A 166 -13.00 -4.79 24.53
C ARG A 166 -12.32 -3.98 25.64
N LEU A 167 -11.14 -3.41 25.38
CA LEU A 167 -10.37 -2.66 26.36
C LEU A 167 -10.90 -1.23 26.52
N PRO A 168 -10.66 -0.56 27.68
CA PRO A 168 -10.76 0.89 27.75
C PRO A 168 -9.77 1.52 26.75
N LEU A 169 -10.06 2.72 26.26
CA LEU A 169 -9.23 3.43 25.26
C LEU A 169 -8.98 2.64 23.96
N TRP A 170 -9.87 1.73 23.58
CA TRP A 170 -9.73 0.94 22.35
C TRP A 170 -9.41 1.72 21.05
N PRO A 171 -9.78 3.01 20.86
CA PRO A 171 -9.34 3.75 19.67
C PRO A 171 -7.82 3.90 19.59
N LEU A 172 -7.16 4.13 20.73
CA LEU A 172 -5.70 4.24 20.84
C LEU A 172 -5.03 2.92 20.45
N TRP A 173 -5.49 1.81 21.02
CA TRP A 173 -4.97 0.48 20.68
C TRP A 173 -5.17 0.13 19.21
N GLY A 174 -6.31 0.55 18.63
CA GLY A 174 -6.55 0.38 17.20
C GLY A 174 -5.58 1.17 16.34
N ALA A 175 -5.25 2.42 16.71
CA ALA A 175 -4.27 3.23 16.00
C ALA A 175 -2.85 2.65 16.09
N CYS A 176 -2.43 2.20 17.28
CA CYS A 176 -1.16 1.51 17.49
C CYS A 176 -1.07 0.19 16.69
N LEU A 177 -2.19 -0.51 16.48
CA LEU A 177 -2.22 -1.74 15.68
C LEU A 177 -2.05 -1.51 14.17
N TRP A 178 -2.42 -0.33 13.64
CA TRP A 178 -2.09 0.04 12.25
C TRP A 178 -0.58 0.24 12.09
N VAL A 179 0.07 0.98 13.01
CA VAL A 179 1.53 1.12 12.99
C VAL A 179 2.24 -0.22 13.18
N ALA A 180 1.69 -1.13 14.00
CA ALA A 180 2.25 -2.48 14.17
C ALA A 180 2.10 -3.37 12.92
N GLU A 181 1.08 -3.13 12.09
CA GLU A 181 0.85 -3.83 10.81
C GLU A 181 1.87 -3.34 9.77
N GLU A 182 1.96 -2.03 9.59
CA GLU A 182 2.92 -1.40 8.68
C GLU A 182 4.36 -1.76 9.09
N TRP A 183 4.75 -1.59 10.37
CA TRP A 183 6.09 -1.94 10.87
C TRP A 183 6.56 -3.36 10.48
N ALA A 184 5.63 -4.32 10.44
CA ALA A 184 5.92 -5.69 10.05
C ALA A 184 6.00 -5.84 8.53
N ARG A 185 5.01 -5.32 7.81
CA ARG A 185 4.89 -5.41 6.34
C ARG A 185 6.02 -4.66 5.62
N ASP A 186 6.47 -3.57 6.20
CA ASP A 186 7.61 -2.75 5.75
C ASP A 186 8.97 -3.47 5.93
N ARG A 187 9.02 -4.67 6.55
CA ARG A 187 10.29 -5.40 6.84
C ARG A 187 10.31 -6.88 6.46
N ILE A 188 9.17 -7.54 6.39
CA ILE A 188 9.09 -8.97 6.06
C ILE A 188 8.05 -9.27 4.97
N PRO A 189 8.27 -10.26 4.10
CA PRO A 189 9.53 -10.98 3.85
C PRO A 189 10.50 -10.15 2.98
N PHE A 190 11.75 -10.59 2.85
CA PHE A 190 12.74 -10.07 1.88
C PHE A 190 13.07 -8.57 1.96
N GLY A 191 13.00 -7.98 3.17
CA GLY A 191 13.14 -6.53 3.36
C GLY A 191 11.81 -5.78 3.40
N GLY A 192 10.69 -6.45 3.11
CA GLY A 192 9.34 -5.91 3.20
C GLY A 192 8.89 -5.13 1.97
N PHE A 193 7.68 -4.59 2.03
CA PHE A 193 7.06 -3.83 0.94
C PHE A 193 6.24 -2.65 1.48
N PRO A 194 6.86 -1.47 1.72
CA PRO A 194 6.19 -0.33 2.40
C PRO A 194 5.05 0.36 1.63
N TRP A 195 4.62 -0.17 0.50
CA TRP A 195 3.56 0.41 -0.32
C TRP A 195 2.21 0.37 0.41
N GLY A 196 1.37 1.39 0.26
CA GLY A 196 0.03 1.37 0.86
C GLY A 196 -0.06 1.73 2.35
N ARG A 197 1.02 2.24 2.97
CA ARG A 197 0.97 2.86 4.30
C ARG A 197 0.02 4.05 4.32
N LEU A 198 -0.72 4.25 5.43
CA LEU A 198 -1.66 5.35 5.58
C LEU A 198 -0.99 6.73 5.41
N ALA A 199 0.28 6.86 5.79
CA ALA A 199 1.08 8.07 5.60
C ALA A 199 1.13 8.56 4.14
N PHE A 200 1.25 7.66 3.17
CA PHE A 200 1.33 8.03 1.75
C PHE A 200 -0.03 8.38 1.13
N ALA A 201 -1.15 8.03 1.79
CA ALA A 201 -2.51 8.35 1.34
C ALA A 201 -2.97 9.77 1.71
N VAL A 202 -2.18 10.53 2.49
CA VAL A 202 -2.64 11.75 3.16
C VAL A 202 -1.71 12.95 2.99
N THR A 203 -0.84 12.94 1.98
CA THR A 203 0.13 14.01 1.74
C THR A 203 -0.52 15.34 1.33
N ASP A 204 -1.67 15.31 0.66
CA ASP A 204 -2.52 16.50 0.40
C ASP A 204 -3.48 16.86 1.55
N SER A 205 -3.03 16.73 2.80
CA SER A 205 -3.90 16.92 3.95
C SER A 205 -3.20 17.50 5.19
N PRO A 206 -3.98 17.94 6.21
CA PRO A 206 -3.44 18.33 7.51
C PRO A 206 -2.62 17.25 8.24
N PHE A 207 -2.62 15.99 7.78
CA PHE A 207 -1.80 14.92 8.36
C PHE A 207 -0.35 14.90 7.88
N LEU A 208 0.03 15.65 6.83
CA LEU A 208 1.43 15.67 6.34
C LEU A 208 2.43 16.31 7.33
N PRO A 209 2.21 17.52 7.90
CA PRO A 209 3.21 18.19 8.74
C PRO A 209 3.73 17.37 9.95
N PRO A 210 2.93 16.55 10.65
CA PRO A 210 3.42 15.60 11.66
C PRO A 210 4.57 14.68 11.23
N ALA A 211 4.81 14.47 9.92
CA ALA A 211 5.98 13.73 9.43
C ALA A 211 7.29 14.33 9.95
N ALA A 212 7.41 15.66 10.05
CA ALA A 212 8.60 16.34 10.60
C ALA A 212 8.83 16.09 12.11
N LEU A 213 7.85 15.51 12.81
CA LEU A 213 7.92 15.23 14.25
C LEU A 213 8.24 13.77 14.58
N GLY A 214 7.77 12.82 13.77
CA GLY A 214 7.92 11.39 14.05
C GLY A 214 7.72 10.49 12.84
N GLY A 215 7.98 11.04 11.66
CA GLY A 215 8.00 10.33 10.38
C GLY A 215 6.66 9.79 9.90
N ALA A 216 6.75 8.98 8.84
CA ALA A 216 5.61 8.20 8.34
C ALA A 216 4.80 7.46 9.44
N PRO A 217 5.43 6.82 10.45
CA PRO A 217 4.70 6.12 11.51
C PRO A 217 3.77 7.02 12.34
N LEU A 218 4.17 8.26 12.62
CA LEU A 218 3.34 9.22 13.35
C LEU A 218 2.15 9.72 12.50
N VAL A 219 2.35 9.87 11.18
CA VAL A 219 1.26 10.20 10.24
C VAL A 219 0.24 9.07 10.18
N THR A 220 0.69 7.82 9.97
CA THR A 220 -0.16 6.62 10.04
C THR A 220 -0.96 6.58 11.34
N PHE A 221 -0.30 6.80 12.48
CA PHE A 221 -0.96 6.84 13.78
C PHE A 221 -2.03 7.94 13.88
N ALA A 222 -1.76 9.15 13.40
CA ALA A 222 -2.72 10.26 13.45
C ALA A 222 -3.97 9.97 12.60
N VAL A 223 -3.79 9.42 11.39
CA VAL A 223 -4.90 8.99 10.51
C VAL A 223 -5.70 7.87 11.16
N ALA A 224 -5.01 6.84 11.68
CA ALA A 224 -5.65 5.69 12.28
C ALA A 224 -6.39 6.04 13.59
N LEU A 225 -5.82 6.92 14.42
CA LEU A 225 -6.45 7.44 15.63
C LEU A 225 -7.69 8.26 15.30
N THR A 226 -7.63 9.11 14.28
CA THR A 226 -8.80 9.88 13.81
C THR A 226 -9.93 8.93 13.39
N GLY A 227 -9.62 7.92 12.57
CA GLY A 227 -10.61 6.93 12.12
C GLY A 227 -11.22 6.12 13.27
N THR A 228 -10.41 5.63 14.21
CA THR A 228 -10.91 4.86 15.35
C THR A 228 -11.67 5.72 16.37
N LEU A 229 -11.33 7.01 16.52
CA LEU A 229 -12.11 7.96 17.32
C LEU A 229 -13.47 8.27 16.69
N LEU A 230 -13.55 8.43 15.37
CA LEU A 230 -14.83 8.58 14.67
C LEU A 230 -15.70 7.32 14.80
N ALA A 231 -15.09 6.13 14.77
CA ALA A 231 -15.79 4.88 15.11
C ALA A 231 -16.30 4.87 16.57
N ALA A 232 -15.54 5.41 17.52
CA ALA A 232 -15.99 5.57 18.91
C ALA A 232 -17.13 6.59 19.06
N ALA A 233 -17.11 7.68 18.28
CA ALA A 233 -18.20 8.63 18.21
C ALA A 233 -19.48 7.98 17.68
N ALA A 234 -19.39 7.21 16.58
CA ALA A 234 -20.53 6.50 16.00
C ALA A 234 -21.16 5.48 16.97
N VAL A 235 -20.33 4.70 17.68
CA VAL A 235 -20.79 3.76 18.72
C VAL A 235 -21.51 4.50 19.86
N SER A 236 -20.94 5.60 20.34
CA SER A 236 -21.48 6.37 21.47
C SER A 236 -22.75 7.11 21.10
N ALA A 237 -22.82 7.69 19.90
CA ALA A 237 -24.02 8.33 19.35
C ALA A 237 -25.16 7.30 19.16
N GLY A 238 -24.84 6.09 18.67
CA GLY A 238 -25.80 4.98 18.57
C GLY A 238 -26.36 4.56 19.92
N ALA A 239 -25.51 4.48 20.96
CA ALA A 239 -25.94 4.20 22.32
C ALA A 239 -26.84 5.32 22.90
N ALA A 240 -26.50 6.59 22.67
CA ALA A 240 -27.32 7.73 23.07
C ALA A 240 -28.70 7.74 22.37
N ALA A 241 -28.73 7.45 21.07
CA ALA A 241 -29.97 7.35 20.30
C ALA A 241 -30.86 6.18 20.76
N ALA A 242 -30.27 5.02 21.07
CA ALA A 242 -31.00 3.88 21.63
C ALA A 242 -31.55 4.20 23.03
N GLY A 243 -30.80 4.93 23.86
CA GLY A 243 -31.27 5.43 25.15
C GLY A 243 -32.47 6.37 25.02
N ARG A 244 -32.40 7.36 24.10
CA ARG A 244 -33.53 8.28 23.81
C ARG A 244 -34.78 7.53 23.35
N ARG A 245 -34.65 6.55 22.45
CA ARG A 245 -35.79 5.73 21.96
C ARG A 245 -36.45 4.91 23.08
N ARG A 246 -35.68 4.42 24.06
CA ARG A 246 -36.22 3.69 25.22
C ARG A 246 -36.93 4.61 26.22
N GLY A 247 -36.38 5.80 26.47
CA GLY A 247 -37.03 6.83 27.29
C GLY A 247 -38.36 7.28 26.68
N ALA A 248 -38.38 7.56 25.37
CA ALA A 248 -39.61 7.92 24.65
C ALA A 248 -40.67 6.80 24.58
N ALA A 249 -40.28 5.55 24.84
CA ALA A 249 -41.19 4.40 24.87
C ALA A 249 -41.77 4.11 26.27
N GLY A 250 -41.68 5.05 27.22
CA GLY A 250 -42.44 5.01 28.49
C GLY A 250 -42.05 3.90 29.47
N THR A 251 -40.81 3.37 29.41
CA THR A 251 -40.36 2.21 30.21
C THR A 251 -39.26 2.53 31.23
N ALA A 252 -39.08 3.81 31.60
CA ALA A 252 -38.05 4.22 32.55
C ALA A 252 -38.58 5.28 33.52
N GLU A 253 -38.38 5.05 34.82
CA GLU A 253 -38.55 6.06 35.87
C GLU A 253 -37.77 7.34 35.54
N GLU A 254 -38.40 8.48 35.80
CA GLU A 254 -38.01 9.79 35.26
C GLU A 254 -36.63 10.25 35.78
N ASP A 255 -36.29 9.92 37.03
CA ASP A 255 -35.07 10.35 37.74
C ASP A 255 -33.75 9.87 37.12
N GLY A 256 -33.79 8.90 36.18
CA GLY A 256 -32.58 8.33 35.56
C GLY A 256 -32.40 8.58 34.06
N ALA A 257 -33.41 9.08 33.35
CA ALA A 257 -33.42 9.09 31.88
C ALA A 257 -32.41 10.06 31.26
N GLY A 258 -32.27 11.27 31.83
CA GLY A 258 -31.32 12.28 31.37
C GLY A 258 -29.86 11.83 31.49
N ALA A 259 -29.45 11.34 32.67
CA ALA A 259 -28.08 10.89 32.91
C ALA A 259 -27.66 9.70 32.02
N ARG A 260 -28.60 8.79 31.70
CA ARG A 260 -28.38 7.63 30.81
C ARG A 260 -28.15 8.02 29.35
N THR A 261 -28.63 9.19 28.91
CA THR A 261 -28.47 9.68 27.51
C THR A 261 -27.38 10.75 27.37
N ALA A 262 -27.16 11.56 28.40
CA ALA A 262 -26.11 12.60 28.42
C ALA A 262 -24.70 12.01 28.34
N ARG A 263 -24.38 10.98 29.15
CA ARG A 263 -23.04 10.34 29.14
C ARG A 263 -22.58 9.84 27.76
N PRO A 264 -23.36 9.01 27.02
CA PRO A 264 -22.94 8.57 25.69
C PRO A 264 -22.97 9.69 24.64
N ALA A 265 -23.79 10.73 24.81
CA ALA A 265 -23.75 11.90 23.93
C ALA A 265 -22.47 12.74 24.13
N LEU A 266 -22.07 12.98 25.39
CA LEU A 266 -20.80 13.64 25.74
C LEU A 266 -19.60 12.83 25.28
N ALA A 267 -19.62 11.49 25.41
CA ALA A 267 -18.58 10.63 24.89
C ALA A 267 -18.47 10.69 23.35
N ALA A 268 -19.60 10.80 22.64
CA ALA A 268 -19.61 11.00 21.19
C ALA A 268 -19.02 12.35 20.80
N ALA A 269 -19.47 13.43 21.45
CA ALA A 269 -18.96 14.79 21.20
C ALA A 269 -17.46 14.90 21.51
N GLY A 270 -16.99 14.34 22.63
CA GLY A 270 -15.58 14.32 23.00
C GLY A 270 -14.72 13.51 22.03
N ALA A 271 -15.22 12.39 21.49
CA ALA A 271 -14.52 11.63 20.47
C ALA A 271 -14.42 12.38 19.12
N VAL A 272 -15.48 13.09 18.71
CA VAL A 272 -15.44 13.98 17.52
C VAL A 272 -14.48 15.15 17.75
N ALA A 273 -14.54 15.80 18.91
CA ALA A 273 -13.67 16.92 19.25
C ALA A 273 -12.19 16.50 19.28
N LEU A 274 -11.88 15.31 19.81
CA LEU A 274 -10.52 14.77 19.81
C LEU A 274 -10.06 14.37 18.40
N ALA A 275 -10.93 13.77 17.58
CA ALA A 275 -10.61 13.48 16.18
C ALA A 275 -10.32 14.77 15.39
N ALA A 276 -11.16 15.81 15.55
CA ALA A 276 -10.94 17.11 14.95
C ALA A 276 -9.66 17.79 15.46
N ALA A 277 -9.35 17.65 16.76
CA ALA A 277 -8.12 18.17 17.35
C ALA A 277 -6.87 17.47 16.81
N VAL A 278 -6.90 16.14 16.59
CA VAL A 278 -5.79 15.39 15.97
C VAL A 278 -5.56 15.85 14.52
N THR A 279 -6.62 15.98 13.73
CA THR A 279 -6.51 16.52 12.35
C THR A 279 -6.00 17.97 12.34
N ALA A 280 -6.51 18.83 13.23
CA ALA A 280 -6.13 20.24 13.28
C ALA A 280 -4.71 20.45 13.86
N ALA A 281 -4.23 19.58 14.75
CA ALA A 281 -2.91 19.68 15.36
C ALA A 281 -1.78 19.68 14.32
N GLY A 282 -1.96 19.00 13.18
CA GLY A 282 -0.99 19.04 12.09
C GLY A 282 -0.76 20.44 11.52
N GLN A 283 -1.77 21.30 11.48
CA GLN A 283 -1.62 22.71 11.06
C GLN A 283 -0.81 23.56 12.06
N ALA A 284 -0.62 23.08 13.29
CA ALA A 284 0.21 23.73 14.30
C ALA A 284 1.65 23.21 14.34
N VAL A 285 2.01 22.22 13.50
CA VAL A 285 3.37 21.68 13.42
C VAL A 285 4.24 22.62 12.58
N PRO A 286 5.34 23.17 13.11
CA PRO A 286 6.19 24.09 12.37
C PRO A 286 7.12 23.31 11.41
N VAL A 287 6.73 23.22 10.14
CA VAL A 287 7.61 22.71 9.06
C VAL A 287 8.60 23.81 8.70
N ARG A 288 9.89 23.60 8.95
CA ARG A 288 10.94 24.61 8.74
C ARG A 288 11.53 24.45 7.33
N THR A 289 11.35 25.48 6.51
CA THR A 289 11.75 25.48 5.10
C THR A 289 12.93 26.41 4.76
N ALA A 290 13.24 27.39 5.62
CA ALA A 290 14.22 28.44 5.33
C ALA A 290 15.64 27.90 5.11
N ALA A 291 16.15 27.98 3.89
CA ALA A 291 17.53 27.65 3.54
C ALA A 291 18.44 28.88 3.61
N ALA A 292 19.74 28.66 3.84
CA ALA A 292 20.76 29.71 3.82
C ALA A 292 21.28 29.97 2.40
N ASP A 293 21.27 28.93 1.56
CA ASP A 293 21.81 28.87 0.21
C ASP A 293 20.97 27.96 -0.69
N THR A 294 21.14 28.13 -2.00
CA THR A 294 20.47 27.37 -3.06
C THR A 294 21.49 26.94 -4.10
N VAL A 295 21.24 25.82 -4.78
CA VAL A 295 22.02 25.38 -5.95
C VAL A 295 21.09 25.30 -7.16
N ARG A 296 21.50 25.81 -8.32
CA ARG A 296 20.72 25.72 -9.55
C ARG A 296 20.96 24.36 -10.19
N ILE A 297 19.92 23.56 -10.34
CA ILE A 297 20.01 22.22 -10.95
C ILE A 297 19.30 22.20 -12.31
N ALA A 298 19.71 21.27 -13.17
CA ALA A 298 18.91 20.80 -14.29
C ALA A 298 18.65 19.30 -14.17
N VAL A 299 17.39 18.88 -14.27
CA VAL A 299 16.97 17.48 -14.25
C VAL A 299 16.62 17.07 -15.68
N VAL A 300 17.33 16.08 -16.23
CA VAL A 300 17.19 15.66 -17.62
C VAL A 300 16.35 14.38 -17.71
N GLN A 301 15.19 14.47 -18.35
CA GLN A 301 14.32 13.33 -18.63
C GLN A 301 14.51 12.89 -20.08
N GLY A 302 15.25 11.79 -20.30
CA GLY A 302 15.60 11.32 -21.65
C GLY A 302 14.45 10.67 -22.42
N ASN A 303 13.44 10.13 -21.75
CA ASN A 303 12.33 9.36 -22.34
C ASN A 303 12.72 7.97 -22.90
N VAL A 304 11.76 7.04 -22.90
CA VAL A 304 11.72 5.88 -23.80
C VAL A 304 10.37 5.86 -24.52
N GLN A 305 10.40 5.78 -25.86
CA GLN A 305 9.23 6.02 -26.71
C GLN A 305 8.10 4.98 -26.57
N GLN A 306 8.29 3.91 -25.79
CA GLN A 306 7.28 2.90 -25.48
C GLN A 306 7.39 2.43 -24.02
N PRO A 307 6.27 2.35 -23.26
CA PRO A 307 6.23 1.70 -21.95
C PRO A 307 6.46 0.17 -22.05
N GLY A 308 6.97 -0.44 -20.99
CA GLY A 308 7.04 -1.91 -20.86
C GLY A 308 8.35 -2.41 -20.25
N MET A 309 8.64 -3.71 -20.37
CA MET A 309 9.91 -4.31 -19.89
C MET A 309 10.99 -4.44 -20.99
N ASP A 310 10.63 -4.23 -22.26
CA ASP A 310 11.49 -4.60 -23.40
C ASP A 310 12.35 -3.41 -23.92
N PHE A 311 12.39 -2.28 -23.19
CA PHE A 311 13.17 -1.09 -23.58
C PHE A 311 14.70 -1.30 -23.48
N LEU A 312 15.15 -2.23 -22.62
CA LEU A 312 16.56 -2.64 -22.47
C LEU A 312 17.10 -3.41 -23.71
N GLY A 313 16.26 -3.67 -24.72
CA GLY A 313 16.63 -4.37 -25.95
C GLY A 313 17.28 -3.49 -27.03
N ARG A 314 17.54 -2.21 -26.77
CA ARG A 314 18.20 -1.26 -27.69
C ARG A 314 19.37 -0.56 -27.00
N PRO A 315 20.56 -1.20 -26.95
CA PRO A 315 21.74 -0.64 -26.31
C PRO A 315 22.00 0.81 -26.74
N MET A 316 22.41 1.65 -25.79
CA MET A 316 22.64 3.09 -25.98
C MET A 316 21.41 3.96 -26.26
N MET A 317 20.21 3.43 -26.52
CA MET A 317 19.06 4.29 -26.89
C MET A 317 18.66 5.23 -25.76
N ILE A 318 18.58 4.73 -24.52
CA ILE A 318 18.25 5.52 -23.33
C ILE A 318 19.34 6.56 -23.10
N LEU A 319 20.61 6.13 -23.14
CA LEU A 319 21.76 7.00 -22.94
C LEU A 319 21.82 8.12 -23.97
N ASN A 320 21.65 7.80 -25.25
CA ASN A 320 21.66 8.77 -26.34
C ASN A 320 20.59 9.85 -26.17
N ASN A 321 19.41 9.50 -25.65
CA ASN A 321 18.36 10.49 -25.41
C ASN A 321 18.71 11.47 -24.26
N HIS A 322 19.33 10.98 -23.17
CA HIS A 322 19.81 11.85 -22.08
C HIS A 322 20.97 12.74 -22.54
N VAL A 323 21.86 12.18 -23.37
CA VAL A 323 22.95 12.92 -24.00
C VAL A 323 22.41 13.98 -24.95
N GLU A 324 21.44 13.68 -25.81
CA GLU A 324 20.78 14.64 -26.71
C GLU A 324 20.12 15.79 -25.94
N ALA A 325 19.33 15.48 -24.91
CA ALA A 325 18.70 16.50 -24.06
C ALA A 325 19.73 17.36 -23.29
N THR A 326 20.84 16.78 -22.85
CA THR A 326 21.93 17.52 -22.17
C THR A 326 22.74 18.38 -23.15
N LEU A 327 22.98 17.91 -24.38
CA LEU A 327 23.62 18.71 -25.43
C LEU A 327 22.73 19.89 -25.82
N LYS A 328 21.41 19.67 -25.97
CA LYS A 328 20.45 20.75 -26.21
C LYS A 328 20.43 21.77 -25.07
N LEU A 329 20.45 21.33 -23.81
CA LEU A 329 20.59 22.21 -22.65
C LEU A 329 21.87 23.07 -22.73
N ALA A 330 23.00 22.48 -23.14
CA ALA A 330 24.24 23.23 -23.35
C ALA A 330 24.10 24.29 -24.46
N GLU A 331 23.46 23.96 -25.59
CA GLU A 331 23.15 24.92 -26.66
C GLU A 331 22.17 26.03 -26.21
N ASP A 332 21.19 25.70 -25.36
CA ASP A 332 20.24 26.66 -24.77
C ASP A 332 20.95 27.61 -23.79
N VAL A 333 21.93 27.12 -23.01
CA VAL A 333 22.78 27.93 -22.12
C VAL A 333 23.75 28.82 -22.91
N GLU A 334 24.46 28.29 -23.91
CA GLU A 334 25.40 29.08 -24.73
C GLU A 334 24.66 30.21 -25.49
N ALA A 335 23.45 29.93 -25.98
CA ALA A 335 22.61 30.92 -26.64
C ALA A 335 21.89 31.89 -25.69
N GLY A 336 22.06 31.76 -24.37
CA GLY A 336 21.40 32.60 -23.36
C GLY A 336 19.87 32.44 -23.31
N ARG A 337 19.35 31.30 -23.76
CA ARG A 337 17.93 30.92 -23.62
C ARG A 337 17.64 30.36 -22.22
N GLU A 338 18.60 29.67 -21.63
CA GLU A 338 18.57 29.16 -20.26
C GLU A 338 19.75 29.69 -19.44
N GLU A 339 19.56 29.81 -18.12
CA GLU A 339 20.65 30.12 -17.20
C GLU A 339 21.42 28.84 -16.86
N ARG A 340 22.77 28.92 -16.89
CA ARG A 340 23.65 27.78 -16.64
C ARG A 340 23.37 27.16 -15.26
N PRO A 341 23.04 25.85 -15.18
CA PRO A 341 22.92 25.17 -13.89
C PRO A 341 24.31 24.94 -13.28
N ASP A 342 24.37 24.80 -11.96
CA ASP A 342 25.58 24.41 -11.22
C ASP A 342 25.89 22.91 -11.34
N LEU A 343 24.85 22.09 -11.58
CA LEU A 343 24.94 20.63 -11.78
C LEU A 343 23.75 20.09 -12.58
N VAL A 344 23.95 18.94 -13.22
CA VAL A 344 22.90 18.20 -13.96
C VAL A 344 22.61 16.87 -13.27
N ILE A 345 21.35 16.45 -13.26
CA ILE A 345 20.91 15.15 -12.72
C ILE A 345 20.25 14.34 -13.82
N TRP A 346 20.75 13.13 -14.03
CA TRP A 346 20.11 12.09 -14.85
C TRP A 346 19.41 11.07 -13.95
N PRO A 347 18.41 10.33 -14.46
CA PRO A 347 17.65 9.32 -13.71
C PRO A 347 18.38 7.97 -13.59
N GLU A 348 17.77 7.04 -12.84
CA GLU A 348 18.22 5.65 -12.69
C GLU A 348 18.31 4.96 -14.08
N ASN A 349 19.40 4.22 -14.30
CA ASN A 349 19.65 3.49 -15.54
C ASN A 349 19.54 4.38 -16.81
N ALA A 350 19.97 5.64 -16.72
CA ALA A 350 20.16 6.51 -17.88
C ALA A 350 21.20 5.92 -18.85
N SER A 351 22.24 5.26 -18.31
CA SER A 351 23.07 4.30 -19.07
C SER A 351 22.66 2.86 -18.77
N ASP A 352 22.30 2.11 -19.82
CA ASP A 352 22.04 0.67 -19.78
C ASP A 352 23.30 -0.18 -19.97
N LEU A 353 24.43 0.46 -20.31
CA LEU A 353 25.75 -0.13 -20.42
C LEU A 353 26.70 0.42 -19.33
N ASP A 354 27.61 -0.43 -18.87
CA ASP A 354 28.68 -0.08 -17.95
C ASP A 354 29.65 0.93 -18.60
N PRO A 355 29.73 2.18 -18.12
CA PRO A 355 30.59 3.20 -18.72
C PRO A 355 32.08 2.93 -18.50
N HIS A 356 32.47 2.15 -17.50
CA HIS A 356 33.87 1.76 -17.29
C HIS A 356 34.31 0.64 -18.24
N ARG A 357 33.36 -0.18 -18.71
CA ARG A 357 33.62 -1.32 -19.61
C ARG A 357 33.40 -1.02 -21.09
N TYR A 358 32.49 -0.10 -21.43
CA TYR A 358 32.09 0.19 -22.81
C TYR A 358 32.50 1.63 -23.21
N PRO A 359 33.59 1.82 -23.97
CA PRO A 359 34.09 3.16 -24.33
C PRO A 359 33.05 4.05 -25.01
N GLN A 360 32.18 3.48 -25.85
CA GLN A 360 31.07 4.21 -26.49
C GLN A 360 30.08 4.85 -25.49
N ALA A 361 29.89 4.25 -24.31
CA ALA A 361 29.05 4.81 -23.25
C ALA A 361 29.82 5.88 -22.48
N TYR A 362 31.10 5.61 -22.15
CA TYR A 362 32.02 6.60 -21.58
C TYR A 362 32.04 7.88 -22.42
N ASP A 363 32.40 7.77 -23.71
CA ASP A 363 32.56 8.90 -24.63
C ASP A 363 31.25 9.69 -24.81
N ALA A 364 30.10 9.03 -24.73
CA ALA A 364 28.80 9.69 -24.84
C ALA A 364 28.45 10.51 -23.60
N ILE A 365 28.71 9.98 -22.39
CA ILE A 365 28.51 10.67 -21.12
C ILE A 365 29.52 11.81 -20.97
N ASP A 366 30.80 11.53 -21.22
CA ASP A 366 31.92 12.48 -21.14
C ASP A 366 31.69 13.68 -22.07
N ARG A 367 31.23 13.44 -23.30
CA ARG A 367 30.82 14.50 -24.23
C ARG A 367 29.68 15.36 -23.68
N ALA A 368 28.68 14.77 -23.04
CA ALA A 368 27.54 15.51 -22.49
C ALA A 368 27.97 16.38 -21.30
N ALA A 369 28.74 15.82 -20.36
CA ALA A 369 29.30 16.54 -19.22
C ALA A 369 30.20 17.70 -19.68
N LYS A 370 31.09 17.47 -20.66
CA LYS A 370 31.95 18.52 -21.23
C LYS A 370 31.21 19.62 -21.96
N ALA A 371 30.11 19.29 -22.65
CA ALA A 371 29.31 20.28 -23.36
C ALA A 371 28.55 21.23 -22.41
N VAL A 372 27.89 20.69 -21.38
CA VAL A 372 27.22 21.52 -20.36
C VAL A 372 28.22 22.17 -19.40
N GLY A 373 29.43 21.60 -19.29
CA GLY A 373 30.58 22.15 -18.58
C GLY A 373 30.41 22.15 -17.05
N VAL A 374 29.52 21.34 -16.50
CA VAL A 374 29.29 21.22 -15.05
C VAL A 374 29.10 19.75 -14.66
N PRO A 375 29.28 19.38 -13.38
CA PRO A 375 29.14 17.99 -12.94
C PRO A 375 27.75 17.40 -13.22
N VAL A 376 27.72 16.13 -13.60
CA VAL A 376 26.50 15.37 -13.91
C VAL A 376 26.38 14.19 -12.95
N LEU A 377 25.27 14.04 -12.23
CA LEU A 377 24.95 12.82 -11.49
C LEU A 377 24.27 11.82 -12.45
N VAL A 378 24.99 10.77 -12.84
CA VAL A 378 24.64 9.82 -13.90
C VAL A 378 24.19 8.49 -13.30
N GLY A 379 22.93 8.12 -13.51
CA GLY A 379 22.44 6.77 -13.17
C GLY A 379 22.87 5.73 -14.21
N ALA A 380 23.56 4.68 -13.79
CA ALA A 380 24.13 3.66 -14.68
C ALA A 380 24.11 2.25 -14.06
N LEU A 381 24.05 1.23 -14.93
CA LEU A 381 24.33 -0.16 -14.56
C LEU A 381 25.82 -0.47 -14.74
N VAL A 382 26.50 -0.88 -13.66
CA VAL A 382 27.94 -1.20 -13.63
C VAL A 382 28.13 -2.69 -13.34
N ASP A 383 29.06 -3.39 -14.01
CA ASP A 383 29.32 -4.80 -13.69
C ASP A 383 30.02 -4.92 -12.32
N HIS A 384 29.56 -5.83 -11.46
CA HIS A 384 30.15 -5.98 -10.12
C HIS A 384 31.63 -6.44 -10.22
N PRO A 385 32.61 -5.73 -9.64
CA PRO A 385 34.03 -5.88 -9.95
C PRO A 385 34.60 -7.29 -9.68
N GLU A 386 34.07 -7.98 -8.66
CA GLU A 386 34.58 -9.30 -8.23
C GLU A 386 33.61 -10.47 -8.50
N ARG A 387 32.42 -10.25 -9.08
CA ARG A 387 31.35 -11.26 -9.15
C ARG A 387 30.69 -11.29 -10.51
N GLU A 388 31.15 -12.20 -11.37
CA GLU A 388 30.55 -12.44 -12.67
C GLU A 388 29.05 -12.77 -12.55
N GLY A 389 28.24 -12.16 -13.43
CA GLY A 389 26.78 -12.31 -13.42
C GLY A 389 26.03 -11.40 -12.43
N TYR A 390 26.74 -10.62 -11.61
CA TYR A 390 26.16 -9.56 -10.78
C TYR A 390 26.37 -8.18 -11.41
N VAL A 391 25.47 -7.26 -11.10
CA VAL A 391 25.48 -5.88 -11.58
C VAL A 391 25.15 -4.94 -10.42
N GLU A 392 25.65 -3.73 -10.45
CA GLU A 392 25.37 -2.66 -9.51
C GLU A 392 24.55 -1.57 -10.21
N ASN A 393 23.53 -1.07 -9.52
CA ASN A 393 22.73 0.08 -9.95
C ASN A 393 23.29 1.29 -9.22
N GLN A 394 23.98 2.17 -9.95
CA GLN A 394 24.78 3.24 -9.37
C GLN A 394 24.36 4.64 -9.83
N GLY A 395 24.38 5.60 -8.92
CA GLY A 395 24.50 7.02 -9.22
C GLY A 395 25.97 7.44 -9.20
N ILE A 396 26.52 7.90 -10.32
CA ILE A 396 27.94 8.24 -10.49
C ILE A 396 28.09 9.74 -10.71
N VAL A 397 28.94 10.41 -9.93
CA VAL A 397 29.30 11.82 -10.16
C VAL A 397 30.30 11.88 -11.31
N TRP A 398 29.91 12.50 -12.42
CA TRP A 398 30.76 12.72 -13.59
C TRP A 398 31.21 14.18 -13.65
N ASP A 399 32.50 14.41 -13.47
CA ASP A 399 33.12 15.72 -13.58
C ASP A 399 33.49 16.02 -15.06
N PRO A 400 33.27 17.25 -15.57
CA PRO A 400 33.56 17.59 -16.97
C PRO A 400 35.07 17.59 -17.31
N GLU A 401 35.96 17.73 -16.33
CA GLU A 401 37.41 17.70 -16.55
C GLU A 401 38.03 16.35 -16.16
N ALA A 402 37.63 15.80 -15.00
CA ALA A 402 38.22 14.59 -14.43
C ALA A 402 37.52 13.27 -14.83
N GLY A 403 36.29 13.32 -15.34
CA GLY A 403 35.49 12.14 -15.68
C GLY A 403 34.75 11.54 -14.47
N PRO A 404 34.45 10.22 -14.46
CA PRO A 404 33.69 9.59 -13.37
C PRO A 404 34.49 9.57 -12.06
N GLY A 405 33.84 9.99 -10.97
CA GLY A 405 34.41 10.09 -9.63
C GLY A 405 33.68 9.24 -8.59
N ALA A 406 33.14 9.88 -7.54
CA ALA A 406 32.40 9.20 -6.49
C ALA A 406 31.10 8.57 -7.03
N SER A 407 30.68 7.44 -6.45
CA SER A 407 29.39 6.82 -6.76
C SER A 407 28.69 6.24 -5.54
N TYR A 408 27.36 6.12 -5.65
CA TYR A 408 26.48 5.43 -4.72
C TYR A 408 25.93 4.18 -5.40
N THR A 409 26.02 3.02 -4.74
CA THR A 409 25.34 1.79 -5.18
C THR A 409 24.07 1.58 -4.38
N LYS A 410 22.94 1.36 -5.06
CA LYS A 410 21.62 1.04 -4.48
C LYS A 410 21.70 -0.02 -3.39
N GLN A 411 21.31 0.34 -2.17
CA GLN A 411 21.29 -0.54 -0.99
C GLN A 411 20.16 -1.59 -1.03
N HIS A 412 18.99 -1.25 -1.59
CA HIS A 412 17.80 -2.09 -1.56
C HIS A 412 17.29 -2.46 -2.98
N PRO A 413 17.91 -3.45 -3.64
CA PRO A 413 17.39 -4.03 -4.87
C PRO A 413 15.96 -4.57 -4.73
N VAL A 414 15.13 -4.38 -5.75
CA VAL A 414 13.72 -4.82 -5.77
C VAL A 414 13.62 -6.34 -5.91
N PRO A 415 12.96 -7.05 -4.96
CA PRO A 415 12.71 -8.49 -5.08
C PRO A 415 11.91 -8.84 -6.34
N PHE A 416 12.36 -9.86 -7.07
CA PHE A 416 11.82 -10.35 -8.35
C PHE A 416 11.92 -9.38 -9.55
N GLY A 417 12.39 -8.13 -9.34
CA GLY A 417 12.65 -7.17 -10.41
C GLY A 417 14.14 -7.02 -10.71
N GLU A 418 14.95 -6.82 -9.67
CA GLU A 418 16.40 -6.61 -9.75
C GLU A 418 17.21 -7.81 -9.24
N TYR A 419 16.63 -8.63 -8.35
CA TYR A 419 17.22 -9.92 -7.97
C TYR A 419 16.13 -10.98 -7.77
N VAL A 420 16.51 -12.26 -7.79
CA VAL A 420 15.57 -13.38 -7.61
C VAL A 420 15.81 -14.10 -6.28
N PRO A 421 14.97 -13.86 -5.24
CA PRO A 421 14.99 -14.67 -4.02
C PRO A 421 14.87 -16.16 -4.35
N TYR A 422 15.75 -17.01 -3.80
CA TYR A 422 15.75 -18.45 -4.06
C TYR A 422 15.78 -18.81 -5.56
N ARG A 423 16.65 -18.12 -6.34
CA ARG A 423 16.79 -18.27 -7.81
C ARG A 423 16.81 -19.72 -8.27
N ASP A 424 17.59 -20.58 -7.62
CA ASP A 424 17.76 -22.00 -7.97
C ASP A 424 16.48 -22.82 -7.84
N GLN A 425 15.57 -22.41 -6.95
CA GLN A 425 14.31 -23.09 -6.67
C GLN A 425 13.19 -22.51 -7.55
N LEU A 426 13.07 -21.18 -7.59
CA LEU A 426 11.94 -20.53 -8.26
C LEU A 426 12.07 -20.49 -9.78
N SER A 427 13.28 -20.35 -10.34
CA SER A 427 13.49 -20.32 -11.80
C SER A 427 13.16 -21.66 -12.48
N LYS A 428 13.05 -22.75 -11.71
CA LYS A 428 12.59 -24.07 -12.20
C LYS A 428 11.08 -24.14 -12.43
N VAL A 429 10.32 -23.25 -11.80
CA VAL A 429 8.84 -23.25 -11.81
C VAL A 429 8.28 -22.02 -12.51
N ILE A 430 8.95 -20.87 -12.37
CA ILE A 430 8.52 -19.57 -12.90
C ILE A 430 9.50 -19.15 -14.00
N THR A 431 9.23 -19.54 -15.24
CA THR A 431 10.09 -19.25 -16.40
C THR A 431 10.30 -17.75 -16.65
N ARG A 432 9.34 -16.88 -16.26
CA ARG A 432 9.48 -15.41 -16.39
C ARG A 432 10.70 -14.86 -15.63
N LEU A 433 11.19 -15.53 -14.59
CA LEU A 433 12.38 -15.09 -13.83
C LEU A 433 13.66 -15.06 -14.69
N GLN A 434 13.67 -15.70 -15.86
CA GLN A 434 14.73 -15.56 -16.87
C GLN A 434 14.84 -14.13 -17.44
N ARG A 435 13.81 -13.28 -17.29
CA ARG A 435 13.86 -11.85 -17.62
C ARG A 435 14.73 -11.02 -16.65
N VAL A 436 15.15 -11.60 -15.53
CA VAL A 436 16.13 -11.02 -14.60
C VAL A 436 17.42 -11.85 -14.73
N PRO A 437 18.23 -11.65 -15.79
CA PRO A 437 19.35 -12.53 -16.12
C PRO A 437 20.57 -12.38 -15.18
N ARG A 438 20.67 -11.23 -14.51
CA ARG A 438 21.70 -10.89 -13.53
C ARG A 438 21.02 -10.52 -12.22
N ASP A 439 21.65 -10.81 -11.08
CA ASP A 439 21.18 -10.33 -9.78
C ASP A 439 21.88 -8.99 -9.46
N PHE A 440 21.12 -8.02 -9.00
CA PHE A 440 21.67 -6.73 -8.57
C PHE A 440 22.33 -6.89 -7.20
N TRP A 441 23.51 -6.33 -7.04
CA TRP A 441 24.28 -6.38 -5.80
C TRP A 441 23.95 -5.19 -4.90
N PRO A 442 23.62 -5.40 -3.61
CA PRO A 442 23.24 -4.31 -2.70
C PRO A 442 24.47 -3.54 -2.20
N GLY A 443 24.43 -2.22 -2.36
CA GLY A 443 25.40 -1.30 -1.77
C GLY A 443 25.35 -1.29 -0.23
N GLN A 444 26.40 -0.73 0.39
CA GLN A 444 26.65 -0.82 1.85
C GLN A 444 26.89 0.54 2.53
N SER A 445 26.81 1.64 1.78
CA SER A 445 27.03 3.02 2.24
C SER A 445 25.86 3.91 1.81
N THR A 446 25.62 5.02 2.50
CA THR A 446 24.59 6.00 2.13
C THR A 446 24.96 6.75 0.84
N GLY A 447 23.98 7.33 0.15
CA GLY A 447 24.16 8.03 -1.12
C GLY A 447 24.66 9.47 -1.02
N VAL A 448 25.38 9.83 0.06
CA VAL A 448 25.83 11.20 0.28
C VAL A 448 27.08 11.49 -0.56
N MET A 449 26.92 12.35 -1.56
CA MET A 449 27.97 12.71 -2.52
C MET A 449 28.06 14.23 -2.70
N ASP A 450 29.28 14.76 -2.84
CA ASP A 450 29.51 16.14 -3.24
C ASP A 450 29.43 16.22 -4.78
N VAL A 451 28.37 16.87 -5.30
CA VAL A 451 28.08 17.04 -6.73
C VAL A 451 28.21 18.54 -7.06
N GLY A 452 29.37 18.93 -7.60
CA GLY A 452 29.69 20.34 -7.77
C GLY A 452 29.68 21.09 -6.43
N PRO A 453 28.93 22.20 -6.29
CA PRO A 453 28.86 22.96 -5.03
C PRO A 453 27.93 22.33 -3.98
N ALA A 454 27.17 21.27 -4.30
CA ALA A 454 26.11 20.75 -3.44
C ALA A 454 26.40 19.34 -2.91
N ARG A 455 26.18 19.13 -1.62
CA ARG A 455 26.15 17.80 -1.00
C ARG A 455 24.75 17.20 -1.11
N LEU A 456 24.58 16.29 -2.04
CA LEU A 456 23.30 15.64 -2.35
C LEU A 456 23.27 14.24 -1.73
N GLY A 457 22.09 13.81 -1.29
CA GLY A 457 21.83 12.43 -0.88
C GLY A 457 21.03 11.72 -1.97
N ASP A 458 21.69 10.83 -2.69
CA ASP A 458 21.05 9.99 -3.70
C ASP A 458 20.34 8.78 -3.07
N VAL A 459 19.16 8.45 -3.60
CA VAL A 459 18.24 7.41 -3.11
C VAL A 459 17.56 6.80 -4.34
N ILE A 460 17.91 5.58 -4.71
CA ILE A 460 17.55 5.06 -6.03
C ILE A 460 16.17 4.38 -5.99
N CYS A 461 15.22 5.00 -6.69
CA CYS A 461 13.95 4.42 -7.11
C CYS A 461 13.05 3.96 -5.95
N PHE A 462 12.98 2.66 -5.71
CA PHE A 462 12.13 2.03 -4.70
C PHE A 462 12.56 2.37 -3.26
N GLU A 463 13.81 2.81 -3.07
CA GLU A 463 14.40 3.15 -1.77
C GLU A 463 13.69 4.31 -1.06
N VAL A 464 13.05 5.22 -1.79
CA VAL A 464 12.26 6.34 -1.20
C VAL A 464 11.12 5.86 -0.30
N ALA A 465 10.67 4.61 -0.47
CA ALA A 465 9.65 3.98 0.37
C ALA A 465 10.17 3.59 1.76
N TYR A 466 11.49 3.55 1.98
CA TYR A 466 12.12 3.02 3.21
C TYR A 466 12.56 4.13 4.18
N ASP A 467 12.03 4.09 5.40
CA ASP A 467 12.28 5.11 6.43
C ASP A 467 13.75 5.17 6.90
N GLU A 468 14.51 4.08 6.72
CA GLU A 468 15.89 3.95 7.19
C GLU A 468 16.88 4.54 6.18
N ILE A 469 16.82 4.12 4.91
CA ILE A 469 17.73 4.56 3.84
C ILE A 469 17.72 6.10 3.69
N VAL A 470 16.54 6.71 3.66
CA VAL A 470 16.41 8.17 3.48
C VAL A 470 16.87 8.93 4.72
N ARG A 471 16.48 8.47 5.93
CA ARG A 471 16.89 9.11 7.19
C ARG A 471 18.39 9.04 7.39
N ASP A 472 19.00 7.90 7.12
CA ASP A 472 20.42 7.69 7.38
C ASP A 472 21.26 8.49 6.36
N THR A 473 20.80 8.59 5.11
CA THR A 473 21.37 9.50 4.09
C THR A 473 21.27 10.98 4.51
N VAL A 474 20.20 11.41 5.17
CA VAL A 474 20.08 12.78 5.72
C VAL A 474 20.98 12.99 6.94
N ASN A 475 21.07 12.00 7.84
CA ASN A 475 21.92 12.05 9.03
C ASN A 475 23.42 12.05 8.69
N ASP A 476 23.82 11.40 7.60
CA ASP A 476 25.19 11.43 7.05
C ASP A 476 25.53 12.74 6.32
N GLY A 477 24.57 13.67 6.21
CA GLY A 477 24.82 15.07 5.84
C GLY A 477 24.30 15.49 4.46
N ALA A 478 23.37 14.77 3.85
CA ALA A 478 22.70 15.24 2.65
C ALA A 478 21.98 16.58 2.89
N ARG A 479 22.27 17.60 2.08
CA ARG A 479 21.67 18.95 2.18
C ARG A 479 20.41 19.10 1.33
N ALA A 480 20.25 18.24 0.33
CA ALA A 480 19.03 17.95 -0.41
C ALA A 480 19.04 16.47 -0.87
N LEU A 481 17.89 15.94 -1.29
CA LEU A 481 17.75 14.54 -1.72
C LEU A 481 17.50 14.45 -3.22
N VAL A 482 18.08 13.44 -3.86
CA VAL A 482 17.82 13.05 -5.25
C VAL A 482 17.21 11.65 -5.26
N ILE A 483 16.09 11.49 -5.96
CA ILE A 483 15.43 10.21 -6.22
C ILE A 483 15.61 9.88 -7.69
N GLN A 484 16.72 9.22 -8.03
CA GLN A 484 16.93 8.66 -9.37
C GLN A 484 15.97 7.48 -9.59
N THR A 485 15.12 7.51 -10.63
CA THR A 485 14.09 6.45 -10.82
C THR A 485 13.76 6.12 -12.27
N ASN A 486 13.66 4.83 -12.61
CA ASN A 486 13.30 4.37 -13.94
C ASN A 486 11.85 3.85 -14.00
N ASN A 487 10.92 4.79 -14.12
CA ASN A 487 9.49 4.49 -14.13
C ASN A 487 8.96 4.10 -15.51
N ALA A 488 9.82 3.90 -16.53
CA ALA A 488 9.41 3.52 -17.88
C ALA A 488 8.52 2.26 -17.94
N THR A 489 8.76 1.32 -17.02
CA THR A 489 7.97 0.09 -16.86
C THR A 489 6.53 0.34 -16.40
N TYR A 490 6.28 1.41 -15.64
CA TYR A 490 5.01 1.62 -14.93
C TYR A 490 4.32 2.95 -15.27
N GLY A 491 4.83 3.71 -16.23
CA GLY A 491 4.21 4.98 -16.58
C GLY A 491 2.76 4.85 -17.09
N ASN A 492 1.94 5.87 -16.87
CA ASN A 492 0.49 5.89 -17.11
C ASN A 492 -0.31 4.81 -16.32
N THR A 493 0.22 4.27 -15.22
CA THR A 493 -0.49 3.25 -14.41
C THR A 493 -0.89 3.68 -13.00
N GLY A 494 -0.46 4.85 -12.53
CA GLY A 494 -0.66 5.32 -11.15
C GLY A 494 0.55 5.11 -10.22
N GLN A 495 1.55 4.31 -10.62
CA GLN A 495 2.74 4.06 -9.82
C GLN A 495 3.67 5.28 -9.70
N PRO A 496 3.95 6.06 -10.77
CA PRO A 496 4.78 7.27 -10.66
C PRO A 496 4.19 8.29 -9.67
N GLU A 497 2.88 8.47 -9.69
CA GLU A 497 2.19 9.37 -8.75
C GLU A 497 2.22 8.82 -7.31
N GLN A 498 2.13 7.50 -7.13
CA GLN A 498 2.30 6.85 -5.83
C GLN A 498 3.72 7.01 -5.27
N GLN A 499 4.76 6.98 -6.12
CA GLN A 499 6.14 7.22 -5.69
C GLN A 499 6.39 8.72 -5.41
N LEU A 500 5.81 9.63 -6.22
CA LEU A 500 5.93 11.08 -6.01
C LEU A 500 5.36 11.53 -4.66
N VAL A 501 4.25 10.93 -4.19
CA VAL A 501 3.75 11.21 -2.83
C VAL A 501 4.65 10.63 -1.72
N MET A 502 5.44 9.59 -1.99
CA MET A 502 6.48 9.14 -1.04
C MET A 502 7.61 10.18 -0.97
N SER A 503 8.13 10.63 -2.12
CA SER A 503 9.12 11.72 -2.20
C SER A 503 8.66 12.96 -1.44
N ARG A 504 7.37 13.30 -1.54
CA ARG A 504 6.75 14.42 -0.80
C ARG A 504 6.67 14.20 0.70
N LEU A 505 6.39 12.98 1.16
CA LEU A 505 6.44 12.67 2.60
C LEU A 505 7.88 12.86 3.12
N ARG A 506 8.88 12.35 2.39
CA ARG A 506 10.30 12.48 2.75
C ARG A 506 10.78 13.93 2.81
N ALA A 507 10.30 14.78 1.89
CA ALA A 507 10.62 16.20 1.89
C ALA A 507 10.27 16.88 3.21
N VAL A 508 9.08 16.59 3.76
CA VAL A 508 8.59 17.13 5.04
C VAL A 508 9.21 16.43 6.25
N GLU A 509 9.35 15.11 6.19
CA GLU A 509 9.93 14.29 7.26
C GLU A 509 11.36 14.70 7.61
N HIS A 510 12.17 14.96 6.59
CA HIS A 510 13.58 15.33 6.72
C HIS A 510 13.83 16.85 6.58
N GLY A 511 12.80 17.62 6.24
CA GLY A 511 12.93 19.06 5.96
C GLY A 511 13.99 19.31 4.89
N ARG A 512 13.92 18.58 3.78
CA ARG A 512 14.85 18.63 2.64
C ARG A 512 14.08 18.88 1.36
N ALA A 513 14.69 19.59 0.42
CA ALA A 513 14.20 19.56 -0.96
C ALA A 513 14.47 18.18 -1.56
N VAL A 514 13.54 17.68 -2.36
CA VAL A 514 13.62 16.36 -3.00
C VAL A 514 13.46 16.53 -4.50
N VAL A 515 14.44 16.05 -5.25
CA VAL A 515 14.45 16.02 -6.71
C VAL A 515 14.09 14.62 -7.17
N THR A 516 12.90 14.42 -7.74
CA THR A 516 12.62 13.16 -8.44
C THR A 516 13.11 13.29 -9.88
N ALA A 517 14.07 12.46 -10.28
CA ALA A 517 14.61 12.41 -11.63
C ALA A 517 14.17 11.10 -12.28
N ALA A 518 13.25 11.18 -13.25
CA ALA A 518 12.60 10.02 -13.85
C ALA A 518 12.99 9.84 -15.33
N THR A 519 13.23 8.59 -15.76
CA THR A 519 13.55 8.29 -17.18
C THR A 519 12.40 8.58 -18.12
N SER A 520 11.16 8.24 -17.74
CA SER A 520 9.94 8.50 -18.53
C SER A 520 8.69 8.65 -17.66
N GLY A 521 8.85 8.69 -16.34
CA GLY A 521 7.76 8.96 -15.40
C GLY A 521 7.64 10.46 -15.15
N ILE A 522 7.33 10.82 -13.91
CA ILE A 522 7.25 12.21 -13.48
C ILE A 522 8.58 12.61 -12.84
N SER A 523 9.36 13.44 -13.53
CA SER A 523 10.43 14.21 -12.91
C SER A 523 9.83 15.42 -12.22
N ALA A 524 10.23 15.73 -10.98
CA ALA A 524 9.61 16.80 -10.19
C ALA A 524 10.53 17.35 -9.10
N ILE A 525 10.35 18.63 -8.79
CA ILE A 525 10.99 19.30 -7.65
C ILE A 525 9.98 19.41 -6.51
N VAL A 526 10.33 18.90 -5.33
CA VAL A 526 9.50 19.01 -4.12
C VAL A 526 10.22 19.83 -3.05
N ALA A 527 9.58 20.90 -2.60
CA ALA A 527 10.11 21.79 -1.56
C ALA A 527 10.07 21.13 -0.17
N PRO A 528 10.83 21.63 0.83
CA PRO A 528 10.88 21.05 2.18
C PRO A 528 9.56 21.07 2.97
N ASP A 529 8.51 21.76 2.50
CA ASP A 529 7.13 21.70 3.04
C ASP A 529 6.23 20.70 2.30
N GLY A 530 6.78 19.97 1.32
CA GLY A 530 6.03 19.06 0.47
C GLY A 530 5.28 19.75 -0.67
N THR A 531 5.53 21.04 -0.94
CA THR A 531 4.98 21.70 -2.14
C THR A 531 5.68 21.13 -3.38
N ILE A 532 4.90 20.56 -4.31
CA ILE A 532 5.40 20.14 -5.61
C ILE A 532 5.48 21.38 -6.50
N GLY A 533 6.69 21.71 -6.96
CA GLY A 533 6.97 22.83 -7.85
C GLY A 533 6.84 22.43 -9.32
N GLN A 534 7.90 22.62 -10.10
CA GLN A 534 7.96 22.17 -11.49
C GLN A 534 7.91 20.64 -11.58
N ARG A 535 7.26 20.12 -12.63
CA ARG A 535 7.23 18.70 -12.98
C ARG A 535 7.09 18.50 -14.49
N THR A 536 7.62 17.40 -15.00
CA THR A 536 7.43 16.95 -16.39
C THR A 536 6.10 16.22 -16.58
N GLU A 537 5.73 16.01 -17.85
CA GLU A 537 4.76 14.99 -18.24
C GLU A 537 5.44 13.62 -18.40
N GLU A 538 4.67 12.53 -18.26
CA GLU A 538 5.18 11.19 -18.52
C GLU A 538 5.39 10.94 -20.03
N PHE A 539 6.39 10.12 -20.38
CA PHE A 539 6.78 9.78 -21.75
C PHE A 539 7.09 10.98 -22.67
N THR A 540 7.54 12.09 -22.10
CA THR A 540 8.16 13.21 -22.83
C THR A 540 9.68 13.21 -22.63
N GLN A 541 10.44 13.75 -23.60
CA GLN A 541 11.83 14.14 -23.37
C GLN A 541 11.83 15.62 -22.99
N ASP A 542 12.38 15.95 -21.82
CA ASP A 542 12.22 17.28 -21.22
C ASP A 542 13.37 17.60 -20.24
N VAL A 543 13.53 18.87 -19.89
CA VAL A 543 14.53 19.34 -18.93
C VAL A 543 13.91 20.34 -17.95
N VAL A 544 14.00 20.05 -16.66
CA VAL A 544 13.45 20.89 -15.57
C VAL A 544 14.59 21.61 -14.86
N THR A 545 14.57 22.94 -14.85
CA THR A 545 15.57 23.78 -14.16
C THR A 545 14.96 24.43 -12.91
N ALA A 546 15.68 24.38 -11.78
CA ALA A 546 15.19 24.94 -10.52
C ALA A 546 16.33 25.31 -9.56
N ASP A 547 16.08 26.31 -8.73
CA ASP A 547 16.93 26.63 -7.58
C ASP A 547 16.52 25.74 -6.40
N LEU A 548 17.39 24.79 -6.05
CA LEU A 548 17.16 23.79 -5.01
C LEU A 548 17.66 24.32 -3.65
N PRO A 549 16.78 24.51 -2.64
CA PRO A 549 17.21 25.00 -1.33
C PRO A 549 17.98 23.94 -0.55
N LEU A 550 19.21 24.27 -0.16
CA LEU A 550 20.11 23.41 0.61
C LEU A 550 19.91 23.66 2.11
N ARG A 551 19.81 22.59 2.89
CA ARG A 551 19.45 22.65 4.31
C ARG A 551 20.31 21.72 5.16
N ASP A 552 20.85 22.23 6.25
CA ASP A 552 21.68 21.47 7.18
C ASP A 552 20.92 21.04 8.45
N GLU A 553 19.83 21.72 8.83
CA GLU A 553 19.14 21.37 10.08
C GLU A 553 18.34 20.07 9.96
N THR A 554 18.45 19.23 10.99
CA THR A 554 17.63 18.03 11.18
C THR A 554 16.29 18.35 11.83
N THR A 555 15.23 17.66 11.40
CA THR A 555 13.89 17.71 12.01
C THR A 555 13.87 17.00 13.37
N LEU A 556 12.70 16.91 14.01
CA LEU A 556 12.58 16.07 15.20
C LEU A 556 12.51 14.58 14.81
N ALA A 557 11.90 14.24 13.68
CA ALA A 557 11.83 12.88 13.16
C ALA A 557 13.23 12.27 12.93
N ASP A 558 14.14 13.03 12.31
CA ASP A 558 15.54 12.62 12.12
C ASP A 558 16.22 12.26 13.44
N ARG A 559 16.03 13.10 14.47
CA ARG A 559 16.69 12.99 15.78
C ARG A 559 16.16 11.87 16.66
N ILE A 560 14.87 11.56 16.56
CA ILE A 560 14.26 10.45 17.32
C ILE A 560 14.24 9.13 16.52
N GLY A 561 14.52 9.20 15.22
CA GLY A 561 14.62 8.07 14.32
C GLY A 561 13.42 7.12 14.41
N PRO A 562 13.63 5.80 14.49
CA PRO A 562 12.54 4.82 14.47
C PRO A 562 11.80 4.68 15.82
N VAL A 563 12.11 5.49 16.84
CA VAL A 563 11.50 5.37 18.18
C VAL A 563 9.96 5.48 18.17
N PRO A 564 9.30 6.42 17.44
CA PRO A 564 7.85 6.48 17.37
C PRO A 564 7.24 5.19 16.82
N GLU A 565 7.83 4.64 15.76
CA GLU A 565 7.40 3.40 15.12
C GLU A 565 7.42 2.23 16.11
N TRP A 566 8.58 1.99 16.73
CA TRP A 566 8.77 0.90 17.68
C TRP A 566 7.87 1.03 18.91
N VAL A 567 7.75 2.23 19.49
CA VAL A 567 6.89 2.46 20.66
C VAL A 567 5.43 2.19 20.32
N LEU A 568 4.93 2.72 19.19
CA LEU A 568 3.54 2.53 18.77
C LEU A 568 3.25 1.08 18.39
N ALA A 569 4.15 0.42 17.65
CA ALA A 569 4.04 -0.99 17.29
C ALA A 569 4.03 -1.90 18.53
N MET A 570 4.97 -1.70 19.47
CA MET A 570 5.01 -2.44 20.73
C MET A 570 3.73 -2.23 21.57
N VAL A 571 3.23 -1.00 21.69
CA VAL A 571 1.97 -0.71 22.39
C VAL A 571 0.80 -1.43 21.72
N GLY A 572 0.76 -1.48 20.38
CA GLY A 572 -0.22 -2.25 19.61
C GLY A 572 -0.19 -3.73 19.98
N VAL A 573 0.98 -4.38 19.88
CA VAL A 573 1.17 -5.81 20.19
C VAL A 573 0.87 -6.13 21.65
N LEU A 574 1.35 -5.32 22.61
CA LEU A 574 1.12 -5.51 24.04
C LEU A 574 -0.37 -5.34 24.41
N SER A 575 -1.12 -4.47 23.72
CA SER A 575 -2.56 -4.33 23.93
C SER A 575 -3.33 -5.60 23.58
N CYS A 576 -2.90 -6.37 22.56
CA CYS A 576 -3.46 -7.68 22.25
C CYS A 576 -3.22 -8.70 23.37
N ALA A 577 -2.02 -8.71 23.96
CA ALA A 577 -1.71 -9.57 25.12
C ALA A 577 -2.57 -9.21 26.33
N ALA A 578 -2.78 -7.91 26.61
CA ALA A 578 -3.66 -7.44 27.67
C ALA A 578 -5.14 -7.84 27.44
N ALA A 579 -5.64 -7.73 26.20
CA ALA A 579 -6.98 -8.18 25.82
C ALA A 579 -7.18 -9.69 26.03
N PHE A 580 -6.15 -10.50 25.77
CA PHE A 580 -6.18 -11.94 25.98
C PHE A 580 -6.14 -12.31 27.48
N ALA A 581 -5.26 -11.67 28.26
CA ALA A 581 -5.14 -11.89 29.70
C ALA A 581 -6.42 -11.53 30.47
N THR A 582 -7.03 -10.38 30.15
CA THR A 582 -8.31 -9.96 30.74
C THR A 582 -9.46 -10.90 30.35
N GLY A 583 -9.53 -11.33 29.08
CA GLY A 583 -10.50 -12.32 28.61
C GLY A 583 -10.40 -13.70 29.29
N ARG A 584 -9.19 -14.13 29.68
CA ARG A 584 -8.96 -15.35 30.46
C ARG A 584 -9.43 -15.21 31.91
N ARG A 585 -9.09 -14.11 32.59
CA ARG A 585 -9.50 -13.86 34.00
C ARG A 585 -11.02 -13.83 34.16
N GLY A 586 -11.73 -13.16 33.24
CA GLY A 586 -13.20 -13.13 33.25
C GLY A 586 -13.86 -14.51 33.08
N ARG A 587 -13.24 -15.42 32.31
CA ARG A 587 -13.70 -16.81 32.20
C ARG A 587 -13.42 -17.63 33.46
N ALA A 588 -12.23 -17.50 34.05
CA ALA A 588 -11.86 -18.24 35.26
C ALA A 588 -12.76 -17.92 36.46
N HIS A 589 -13.09 -16.64 36.70
CA HIS A 589 -14.04 -16.26 37.75
C HIS A 589 -15.48 -16.69 37.44
N GLY A 590 -15.87 -16.73 36.16
CA GLY A 590 -17.19 -17.23 35.74
C GLY A 590 -17.41 -18.72 36.05
N VAL A 591 -16.37 -19.55 35.97
CA VAL A 591 -16.45 -20.99 36.28
C VAL A 591 -16.59 -21.23 37.80
N ASN A 592 -15.78 -20.56 38.62
CA ASN A 592 -15.87 -20.70 40.09
C ASN A 592 -17.23 -20.24 40.63
N GLY A 593 -17.80 -19.15 40.10
CA GLY A 593 -19.12 -18.65 40.50
C GLY A 593 -20.30 -19.57 40.13
N THR A 594 -20.12 -20.49 39.17
CA THR A 594 -21.12 -21.54 38.88
C THR A 594 -21.03 -22.74 39.83
N ASP A 595 -19.85 -23.08 40.34
CA ASP A 595 -19.69 -24.16 41.33
C ASP A 595 -20.18 -23.75 42.73
N GLU A 596 -20.00 -22.48 43.14
CA GLU A 596 -20.60 -22.00 44.40
C GLU A 596 -22.14 -22.08 44.38
N LYS A 597 -22.77 -21.68 43.27
CA LYS A 597 -24.24 -21.80 43.12
C LYS A 597 -24.74 -23.24 43.01
N ARG A 598 -23.89 -24.18 42.58
CA ARG A 598 -24.20 -25.62 42.57
C ARG A 598 -23.90 -26.34 43.90
N ARG A 599 -23.27 -25.68 44.86
CA ARG A 599 -23.07 -26.17 46.24
C ARG A 599 -24.06 -25.58 47.25
N GLN A 600 -24.93 -24.67 46.81
CA GLN A 600 -26.00 -24.04 47.61
C GLN A 600 -27.42 -24.45 47.15
N GLN A 601 -27.50 -25.49 46.30
CA GLN A 601 -28.71 -26.23 45.92
C GLN A 601 -28.47 -27.71 46.17
#